data_AF-K2M1I9-F1
#
_entry.id   AF-K2M1I9-F1
#
_cell.length_a   1.000
_cell.length_b   1.000
_cell.length_c   1.000
_cell.angle_alpha   90.00
_cell.angle_beta   90.00
_cell.angle_gamma   90.00
#
_symmetry.space_group_name_H-M   'P 1'
#
loop_
_entity.id
_entity.type
_entity.pdbx_description
1 polymer ?
#
loop_
_entity_poly.entity_id
_entity_poly.type
_entity_poly.pdbx_seq_one_letter_code
_entity_poly.pdbx_strand_id
1 'polypeptide(L)'
;MRPAHPMHKVEHNRNDYFQVNLPNKSGIGNQLHYGPHRTLLVLVDFGKAFDSIDHRVLSRLLANIPGVNCRRWLRNFLCGRYAKKRAGNRHSDRRPMPRGVPQGSILGTYLFSIYAHPLLNLLNSFSGVVADMYADDLTIIVKGPSREDAIPTANMVLEKLHAWSRGNGLVINPSKCEAAWSTLSTHTESDYDREGKWPLEVTGCKIPVVTIGASRTTKLLGMDLDPRLTLNVAATKQCVATSQRVSQP
;
A
#
# COMPACT_ATOMS: atom_id res chain seq x y z
N MET A 1 10.49 2.37 -49.54
CA MET A 1 10.08 2.69 -48.16
C MET A 1 10.10 1.41 -47.33
N ARG A 2 10.95 1.32 -46.31
CA ARG A 2 10.93 0.22 -45.33
C ARG A 2 10.33 0.74 -44.02
N PRO A 3 9.44 0.00 -43.35
CA PRO A 3 8.91 0.38 -42.05
C PRO A 3 10.02 0.29 -40.99
N ALA A 4 10.36 1.43 -40.38
CA ALA A 4 11.26 1.48 -39.24
C ALA A 4 10.58 0.79 -38.04
N HIS A 5 11.11 -0.36 -37.64
CA HIS A 5 10.70 -1.04 -36.42
C HIS A 5 11.50 -0.44 -35.25
N PRO A 6 10.85 0.13 -34.22
CA PRO A 6 11.55 0.58 -33.02
C PRO A 6 12.01 -0.65 -32.23
N MET A 7 13.33 -0.85 -32.11
CA MET A 7 13.88 -1.84 -31.18
C MET A 7 14.14 -1.16 -29.83
N HIS A 8 13.41 -1.57 -28.80
CA HIS A 8 13.74 -1.22 -27.42
C HIS A 8 15.08 -1.87 -27.05
N LYS A 9 16.10 -1.07 -26.78
CA LYS A 9 17.41 -1.57 -26.35
C LYS A 9 17.45 -1.57 -24.83
N VAL A 10 17.27 -2.74 -24.23
CA VAL A 10 17.49 -2.97 -22.80
C VAL A 10 18.94 -3.39 -22.63
N GLU A 11 19.77 -2.52 -22.06
CA GLU A 11 21.16 -2.89 -21.74
C GLU A 11 21.24 -3.35 -20.28
N HIS A 12 21.78 -4.56 -20.09
CA HIS A 12 22.08 -5.12 -18.79
C HIS A 12 23.35 -4.44 -18.25
N ASN A 13 23.23 -3.67 -17.17
CA ASN A 13 24.41 -3.24 -16.43
C ASN A 13 24.65 -4.17 -15.23
N ARG A 14 25.90 -4.29 -14.78
CA ARG A 14 26.39 -5.27 -13.79
C ARG A 14 25.72 -5.24 -12.40
N ASN A 15 24.73 -4.36 -12.18
CA ASN A 15 24.04 -4.13 -10.92
C ASN A 15 22.53 -4.47 -10.95
N ASP A 16 22.04 -5.20 -11.96
CA ASP A 16 20.62 -5.60 -12.11
C ASP A 16 19.59 -4.44 -12.07
N TYR A 17 19.99 -3.23 -12.49
CA TYR A 17 19.04 -2.14 -12.77
C TYR A 17 18.74 -2.09 -14.27
N PHE A 18 17.45 -2.09 -14.63
CA PHE A 18 16.99 -1.85 -15.99
C PHE A 18 17.10 -0.37 -16.31
N GLN A 19 18.02 -0.01 -17.23
CA GLN A 19 18.12 1.35 -17.75
C GLN A 19 17.29 1.44 -19.04
N VAL A 20 16.10 2.04 -18.95
CA VAL A 20 15.23 2.26 -20.11
C VAL A 20 15.63 3.56 -20.79
N ASN A 21 16.36 3.47 -21.89
CA ASN A 21 16.67 4.62 -22.74
C ASN A 21 15.51 4.86 -23.72
N LEU A 22 14.77 5.95 -23.54
CA LEU A 22 13.79 6.42 -24.51
C LEU A 22 14.53 7.12 -25.66
N PRO A 23 14.21 6.84 -26.94
CA PRO A 23 14.88 7.49 -28.06
C PRO A 23 14.62 8.99 -28.09
N ASN A 24 15.65 9.76 -28.46
CA ASN A 24 15.62 11.22 -28.49
C ASN A 24 14.62 11.80 -29.52
N LYS A 25 14.09 12.98 -29.18
CA LYS A 25 12.97 13.73 -29.80
C LYS A 25 13.24 14.30 -31.21
N SER A 26 13.77 13.54 -32.16
CA SER A 26 14.07 14.08 -33.49
C SER A 26 13.53 13.20 -34.62
N GLY A 27 12.25 13.38 -34.97
CA GLY A 27 11.64 12.76 -36.15
C GLY A 27 10.24 13.30 -36.46
N ILE A 28 10.00 13.69 -37.71
CA ILE A 28 8.71 14.12 -38.26
C ILE A 28 7.92 12.86 -38.63
N GLY A 29 7.01 12.45 -37.75
CA GLY A 29 6.07 11.35 -37.96
C GLY A 29 4.95 11.44 -36.92
N ASN A 30 3.77 10.90 -37.22
CA ASN A 30 2.65 10.87 -36.26
C ASN A 30 3.07 10.11 -34.99
N GLN A 31 3.48 10.89 -33.99
CA GLN A 31 3.93 10.42 -32.70
C GLN A 31 2.72 9.86 -31.96
N LEU A 32 2.76 8.57 -31.64
CA LEU A 32 2.02 8.07 -30.49
C LEU A 32 2.60 8.78 -29.26
N HIS A 33 1.91 9.82 -28.79
CA HIS A 33 2.20 10.44 -27.51
C HIS A 33 1.97 9.39 -26.41
N TYR A 34 2.99 8.57 -26.13
CA TYR A 34 3.10 7.92 -24.83
C TYR A 34 3.37 9.03 -23.83
N GLY A 35 2.31 9.69 -23.38
CA GLY A 35 2.39 10.53 -22.20
C GLY A 35 3.01 9.69 -21.08
N PRO A 36 4.01 10.20 -20.35
CA PRO A 36 4.61 9.44 -19.26
C PRO A 36 3.48 9.01 -18.32
N HIS A 37 3.35 7.69 -18.09
CA HIS A 37 2.33 7.17 -17.19
C HIS A 37 2.52 7.79 -15.81
N ARG A 38 1.52 8.52 -15.35
CA ARG A 38 1.49 9.13 -14.04
C ARG A 38 0.76 8.20 -13.09
N THR A 39 1.17 8.25 -11.84
CA THR A 39 0.71 7.26 -10.86
C THR A 39 0.32 7.97 -9.58
N LEU A 40 -0.89 7.70 -9.12
CA LEU A 40 -1.35 8.08 -7.80
C LEU A 40 -1.13 6.90 -6.85
N LEU A 41 -0.28 7.11 -5.85
CA LEU A 41 -0.06 6.21 -4.74
C LEU A 41 -0.98 6.62 -3.59
N VAL A 42 -1.72 5.66 -3.03
CA VAL A 42 -2.56 5.85 -1.85
C VAL A 42 -2.16 4.83 -0.80
N LEU A 43 -1.66 5.33 0.32
CA LEU A 43 -1.27 4.53 1.48
C LEU A 43 -2.41 4.56 2.48
N VAL A 44 -2.94 3.39 2.81
CA VAL A 44 -4.08 3.24 3.71
C VAL A 44 -3.63 2.56 5.00
N ASP A 45 -3.88 3.22 6.12
CA ASP A 45 -3.63 2.70 7.47
C ASP A 45 -4.94 2.12 8.05
N PHE A 46 -4.88 0.88 8.54
CA PHE A 46 -5.97 0.28 9.30
C PHE A 46 -5.74 0.44 10.80
N GLY A 47 -6.72 1.00 11.50
CA GLY A 47 -6.71 1.12 12.94
C GLY A 47 -6.75 -0.24 13.62
N LYS A 48 -5.66 -0.60 14.32
CA LYS A 48 -5.53 -1.85 15.09
C LYS A 48 -5.96 -3.08 14.27
N ALA A 49 -5.38 -3.24 13.07
CA ALA A 49 -5.82 -4.24 12.10
C ALA A 49 -5.87 -5.66 12.68
N PHE A 50 -4.80 -6.09 13.36
CA PHE A 50 -4.70 -7.40 13.99
C PHE A 50 -5.69 -7.62 15.14
N ASP A 51 -6.09 -6.57 15.86
CA ASP A 51 -7.09 -6.67 16.94
C ASP A 51 -8.53 -6.64 16.38
N SER A 52 -8.69 -6.14 15.16
CA SER A 52 -9.99 -5.91 14.51
C SER A 52 -10.52 -7.11 13.72
N ILE A 53 -9.68 -8.12 13.46
CA ILE A 53 -10.06 -9.35 12.73
C ILE A 53 -11.31 -9.98 13.35
N ASP A 54 -12.40 -10.06 12.58
CA ASP A 54 -13.63 -10.69 13.06
C ASP A 54 -13.51 -12.22 12.95
N HIS A 55 -13.62 -12.92 14.09
CA HIS A 55 -13.51 -14.38 14.13
C HIS A 55 -14.58 -15.10 13.30
N ARG A 56 -15.75 -14.48 13.07
CA ARG A 56 -16.82 -15.05 12.25
C ARG A 56 -16.42 -15.06 10.77
N VAL A 57 -15.87 -13.94 10.30
CA VAL A 57 -15.38 -13.80 8.93
C VAL A 57 -14.19 -14.74 8.71
N LEU A 58 -13.20 -14.69 9.61
CA LEU A 58 -12.02 -15.54 9.52
C LEU A 58 -12.41 -17.03 9.55
N SER A 59 -13.34 -17.45 10.41
CA SER A 59 -13.79 -18.85 10.47
C SER A 59 -14.39 -19.34 9.15
N ARG A 60 -15.13 -18.49 8.41
CA ARG A 60 -15.65 -18.84 7.08
C ARG A 60 -14.53 -19.02 6.06
N LEU A 61 -13.51 -18.16 6.10
CA LEU A 61 -12.35 -18.29 5.23
C LEU A 61 -11.55 -19.57 5.53
N LEU A 62 -11.35 -19.87 6.82
CA LEU A 62 -10.64 -21.07 7.26
C LEU A 62 -11.41 -22.36 7.00
N ALA A 63 -12.72 -22.31 6.80
CA ALA A 63 -13.52 -23.48 6.43
C ALA A 63 -13.07 -24.11 5.11
N ASN A 64 -12.50 -23.29 4.21
CA ASN A 64 -12.00 -23.71 2.90
C ASN A 64 -10.59 -24.33 2.97
N ILE A 65 -9.89 -24.27 4.11
CA ILE A 65 -8.56 -24.87 4.26
C ILE A 65 -8.68 -26.38 4.45
N PRO A 66 -7.89 -27.21 3.74
CA PRO A 66 -7.92 -28.66 3.90
C PRO A 66 -7.47 -29.12 5.30
N GLY A 67 -8.00 -30.27 5.75
CA GLY A 67 -7.63 -30.91 7.02
C GLY A 67 -8.51 -30.52 8.22
N VAL A 68 -9.30 -31.49 8.69
CA VAL A 68 -10.22 -31.32 9.84
C VAL A 68 -9.46 -30.92 11.12
N ASN A 69 -8.31 -31.54 11.37
CA ASN A 69 -7.49 -31.28 12.56
C ASN A 69 -6.89 -29.87 12.54
N CYS A 70 -6.39 -29.40 11.38
CA CYS A 70 -5.90 -28.03 11.22
C CYS A 70 -7.00 -27.01 11.51
N ARG A 71 -8.20 -27.19 10.93
CA ARG A 71 -9.35 -26.30 11.20
C ARG A 71 -9.76 -26.30 12.66
N ARG A 72 -9.79 -27.48 13.31
CA ARG A 72 -10.12 -27.60 14.74
C ARG A 72 -9.10 -26.87 15.61
N TRP A 73 -7.82 -27.02 15.28
CA TRP A 73 -6.72 -26.37 15.98
C TRP A 73 -6.78 -24.84 15.83
N LEU A 74 -6.97 -24.34 14.60
CA LEU A 74 -7.10 -22.90 14.32
C LEU A 74 -8.31 -22.28 15.04
N ARG A 75 -9.44 -22.99 15.09
CA ARG A 75 -10.61 -22.55 15.87
C ARG A 75 -10.27 -22.41 17.35
N ASN A 76 -9.58 -23.40 17.94
CA ASN A 76 -9.17 -23.35 19.33
C ASN A 76 -8.11 -22.25 19.60
N PHE A 77 -7.27 -21.94 18.60
CA PHE A 77 -6.31 -20.84 18.67
C PHE A 77 -6.99 -19.45 18.71
N LEU A 78 -8.12 -19.29 18.01
CA LEU A 78 -8.84 -18.02 17.91
C LEU A 78 -9.89 -17.82 19.02
N CYS A 79 -10.70 -18.85 19.28
CA CYS A 79 -11.88 -18.78 20.14
C CYS A 79 -11.57 -19.00 21.63
N GLY A 80 -12.47 -18.55 22.51
CA GLY A 80 -12.36 -18.79 23.95
C GLY A 80 -11.23 -18.00 24.64
N ARG A 81 -10.71 -16.96 23.97
CA ARG A 81 -9.63 -16.12 24.49
C ARG A 81 -10.17 -15.05 25.44
N TYR A 82 -9.38 -14.74 26.46
CA TYR A 82 -9.63 -13.66 27.40
C TYR A 82 -8.35 -12.85 27.61
N ALA A 83 -8.49 -11.54 27.76
CA ALA A 83 -7.42 -10.65 28.19
C ALA A 83 -7.64 -10.20 29.64
N LYS A 84 -6.54 -10.02 30.37
CA LYS A 84 -6.50 -9.28 31.63
C LYS A 84 -5.28 -8.38 31.64
N LYS A 85 -5.40 -7.19 32.23
CA LYS A 85 -4.28 -6.28 32.43
C LYS A 85 -3.67 -6.52 33.81
N ARG A 86 -2.36 -6.33 33.94
CA ARG A 86 -1.65 -6.36 35.23
C ARG A 86 -1.04 -4.98 35.45
N ALA A 87 -1.27 -4.40 36.62
CA ALA A 87 -0.63 -3.17 37.08
C ALA A 87 -0.01 -3.44 38.44
N GLY A 88 1.32 -3.52 38.52
CA GLY A 88 2.03 -4.00 39.71
C GLY A 88 1.61 -5.42 40.08
N ASN A 89 1.06 -5.59 41.30
CA ASN A 89 0.54 -6.87 41.80
C ASN A 89 -0.98 -7.03 41.64
N ARG A 90 -1.67 -6.08 41.00
CA ARG A 90 -3.12 -6.16 40.77
C ARG A 90 -3.42 -6.62 39.35
N HIS A 91 -4.47 -7.43 39.22
CA HIS A 91 -5.00 -7.88 37.94
C HIS A 91 -6.38 -7.28 37.70
N SER A 92 -6.69 -6.93 36.45
CA SER A 92 -8.06 -6.62 36.05
C SER A 92 -8.89 -7.88 35.90
N ASP A 93 -10.21 -7.71 35.82
CA ASP A 93 -11.12 -8.77 35.41
C ASP A 93 -10.77 -9.32 34.04
N ARG A 94 -11.13 -10.59 33.83
CA ARG A 94 -11.04 -11.25 32.53
C ARG A 94 -12.07 -10.64 31.57
N ARG A 95 -11.61 -10.18 30.41
CA ARG A 95 -12.47 -9.68 29.34
C ARG A 95 -12.37 -10.62 28.13
N PRO A 96 -13.49 -11.11 27.58
CA PRO A 96 -13.45 -11.96 26.40
C PRO A 96 -12.89 -11.19 25.20
N MET A 97 -12.15 -11.89 24.33
CA MET A 97 -11.59 -11.35 23.09
C MET A 97 -12.27 -12.00 21.88
N PRO A 98 -13.45 -11.51 21.45
CA PRO A 98 -14.19 -12.08 20.31
C PRO A 98 -13.59 -11.70 18.94
N ARG A 99 -12.54 -10.86 18.94
CA ARG A 99 -11.86 -10.35 17.76
C ARG A 99 -10.35 -10.41 17.92
N GLY A 100 -9.68 -10.31 16.79
CA GLY A 100 -8.26 -10.20 16.66
C GLY A 100 -7.50 -11.52 16.77
N VAL A 101 -6.20 -11.47 16.55
CA VAL A 101 -5.30 -12.61 16.75
C VAL A 101 -4.42 -12.38 17.97
N PRO A 102 -3.83 -13.43 18.57
CA PRO A 102 -2.84 -13.26 19.62
C PRO A 102 -1.65 -12.43 19.11
N GLN A 103 -1.40 -11.27 19.73
CA GLN A 103 -0.24 -10.44 19.40
C GLN A 103 1.06 -11.20 19.70
N GLY A 104 2.07 -11.03 18.83
CA GLY A 104 3.34 -11.77 18.91
C GLY A 104 3.26 -13.22 18.44
N SER A 105 2.10 -13.69 17.97
CA SER A 105 2.01 -14.99 17.32
C SER A 105 2.49 -14.92 15.88
N ILE A 106 3.33 -15.88 15.48
CA ILE A 106 3.78 -16.04 14.09
C ILE A 106 2.57 -16.20 13.16
N LEU A 107 1.57 -16.96 13.60
CA LEU A 107 0.35 -17.21 12.82
C LEU A 107 -0.55 -15.99 12.66
N GLY A 108 -0.45 -14.99 13.54
CA GLY A 108 -1.26 -13.78 13.44
C GLY A 108 -1.10 -13.10 12.07
N THR A 109 0.14 -13.00 11.59
CA THR A 109 0.46 -12.43 10.27
C THR A 109 -0.16 -13.24 9.14
N TYR A 110 0.02 -14.57 9.13
CA TYR A 110 -0.57 -15.44 8.10
C TYR A 110 -2.09 -15.38 8.08
N LEU A 111 -2.71 -15.36 9.26
CA LEU A 111 -4.17 -15.25 9.38
C LEU A 111 -4.67 -13.91 8.86
N PHE A 112 -3.95 -12.82 9.10
CA PHE A 112 -4.28 -11.52 8.53
C PHE A 112 -4.15 -11.52 6.99
N SER A 113 -3.10 -12.13 6.44
CA SER A 113 -2.96 -12.27 4.98
C SER A 113 -4.13 -13.03 4.35
N ILE A 114 -4.55 -14.14 4.95
CA ILE A 114 -5.75 -14.89 4.51
C ILE A 114 -7.01 -14.02 4.62
N TYR A 115 -7.12 -13.25 5.70
CA TYR A 115 -8.25 -12.36 5.95
C TYR A 115 -8.39 -11.24 4.90
N ALA A 116 -7.27 -10.64 4.51
CA ALA A 116 -7.23 -9.53 3.58
C ALA A 116 -7.19 -9.97 2.10
N HIS A 117 -6.89 -11.23 1.81
CA HIS A 117 -6.82 -11.73 0.43
C HIS A 117 -8.07 -11.41 -0.41
N PRO A 118 -9.32 -11.60 0.08
CA PRO A 118 -10.52 -11.22 -0.67
C PRO A 118 -10.62 -9.71 -0.96
N LEU A 119 -10.10 -8.86 -0.07
CA LEU A 119 -10.03 -7.42 -0.30
C LEU A 119 -9.07 -7.12 -1.45
N LEU A 120 -7.87 -7.71 -1.45
CA LEU A 120 -6.90 -7.52 -2.53
C LEU A 120 -7.46 -7.98 -3.88
N ASN A 121 -8.19 -9.10 -3.93
CA ASN A 121 -8.84 -9.55 -5.15
C ASN A 121 -9.92 -8.55 -5.63
N LEU A 122 -10.70 -7.97 -4.71
CA LEU A 122 -11.67 -6.93 -5.05
C LEU A 122 -10.98 -5.69 -5.64
N LEU A 123 -9.93 -5.18 -4.99
CA LEU A 123 -9.26 -3.96 -5.42
C LEU A 123 -8.49 -4.16 -6.74
N ASN A 124 -7.85 -5.32 -6.93
CA ASN A 124 -7.15 -5.67 -8.17
C ASN A 124 -8.08 -6.03 -9.33
N SER A 125 -9.40 -6.11 -9.11
CA SER A 125 -10.37 -6.30 -10.19
C SER A 125 -10.63 -5.04 -11.01
N PHE A 126 -10.24 -3.86 -10.51
CA PHE A 126 -10.41 -2.59 -11.20
C PHE A 126 -9.27 -2.36 -12.20
N SER A 127 -9.62 -2.00 -13.44
CA SER A 127 -8.63 -1.69 -14.48
C SER A 127 -7.79 -0.48 -14.09
N GLY A 128 -6.47 -0.56 -14.32
CA GLY A 128 -5.53 0.52 -13.98
C GLY A 128 -5.22 0.66 -12.50
N VAL A 129 -5.72 -0.25 -11.65
CA VAL A 129 -5.48 -0.27 -10.20
C VAL A 129 -4.61 -1.48 -9.85
N VAL A 130 -3.62 -1.24 -9.00
CA VAL A 130 -2.85 -2.30 -8.34
C VAL A 130 -2.92 -2.07 -6.85
N ALA A 131 -3.31 -3.09 -6.09
CA ALA A 131 -3.37 -3.05 -4.64
C ALA A 131 -2.48 -4.16 -4.07
N ASP A 132 -1.55 -3.74 -3.23
CA ASP A 132 -0.61 -4.61 -2.53
C ASP A 132 -0.65 -4.31 -1.04
N MET A 133 -0.34 -5.32 -0.21
CA MET A 133 -0.38 -5.15 1.23
C MET A 133 0.81 -5.85 1.89
N TYR A 134 1.44 -5.14 2.82
CA TYR A 134 2.52 -5.68 3.65
C TYR A 134 2.09 -5.65 5.11
N ALA A 135 1.87 -6.82 5.71
CA ALA A 135 1.15 -6.91 6.98
C ALA A 135 -0.16 -6.10 6.91
N ASP A 136 -0.35 -5.09 7.76
CA ASP A 136 -1.52 -4.21 7.78
C ASP A 136 -1.41 -2.93 6.93
N ASP A 137 -0.24 -2.68 6.33
CA ASP A 137 -0.03 -1.53 5.44
C ASP A 137 -0.57 -1.83 4.04
N LEU A 138 -1.66 -1.17 3.65
CA LEU A 138 -2.26 -1.30 2.32
C LEU A 138 -1.78 -0.17 1.39
N THR A 139 -1.26 -0.56 0.23
CA THR A 139 -0.82 0.34 -0.83
C THR A 139 -1.71 0.17 -2.04
N ILE A 140 -2.30 1.26 -2.53
CA ILE A 140 -3.12 1.29 -3.74
C ILE A 140 -2.43 2.20 -4.74
N ILE A 141 -2.26 1.71 -5.95
CA ILE A 141 -1.59 2.37 -7.05
C ILE A 141 -2.61 2.53 -8.17
N VAL A 142 -2.94 3.77 -8.52
CA VAL A 142 -3.86 4.09 -9.61
C VAL A 142 -3.08 4.73 -10.75
N LYS A 143 -3.12 4.10 -11.92
CA LYS A 143 -2.47 4.57 -13.14
C LYS A 143 -3.43 5.49 -13.89
N GLY A 144 -2.99 6.68 -14.25
CA GLY A 144 -3.79 7.62 -15.02
C GLY A 144 -2.93 8.61 -15.80
N PRO A 145 -3.44 9.18 -16.90
CA PRO A 145 -2.69 10.18 -17.66
C PRO A 145 -2.65 11.55 -16.95
N SER A 146 -3.60 11.81 -16.04
CA SER A 146 -3.70 13.06 -15.29
C SER A 146 -4.25 12.83 -13.87
N ARG A 147 -4.14 13.85 -12.99
CA ARG A 147 -4.74 13.81 -11.64
C ARG A 147 -6.26 13.72 -11.76
N GLU A 148 -6.81 14.44 -12.72
CA GLU A 148 -8.23 14.56 -13.02
C GLU A 148 -8.86 13.22 -13.42
N ASP A 149 -8.08 12.32 -14.02
CA ASP A 149 -8.51 10.96 -14.36
C ASP A 149 -8.26 9.94 -13.22
N ALA A 150 -7.13 10.07 -12.53
CA ALA A 150 -6.72 9.12 -11.49
C ALA A 150 -7.51 9.30 -10.19
N ILE A 151 -7.83 10.54 -9.81
CA ILE A 151 -8.50 10.86 -8.53
C ILE A 151 -9.93 10.31 -8.45
N PRO A 152 -10.80 10.47 -9.48
CA PRO A 152 -12.12 9.85 -9.46
C PRO A 152 -12.05 8.33 -9.34
N THR A 153 -11.11 7.71 -10.06
CA THR A 153 -10.86 6.25 -9.97
C THR A 153 -10.42 5.85 -8.57
N ALA A 154 -9.49 6.59 -7.96
CA ALA A 154 -9.04 6.34 -6.60
C ALA A 154 -10.17 6.50 -5.58
N ASN A 155 -11.01 7.55 -5.68
CA ASN A 155 -12.15 7.74 -4.79
C ASN A 155 -13.18 6.61 -4.92
N MET A 156 -13.48 6.15 -6.14
CA MET A 156 -14.34 4.98 -6.35
C MET A 156 -13.76 3.72 -5.66
N VAL A 157 -12.46 3.47 -5.82
CA VAL A 157 -11.78 2.32 -5.20
C VAL A 157 -11.80 2.44 -3.67
N LEU A 158 -11.56 3.64 -3.14
CA LEU A 158 -11.57 3.93 -1.70
C LEU A 158 -12.96 3.76 -1.08
N GLU A 159 -14.03 4.08 -1.81
CA GLU A 159 -15.41 3.79 -1.38
C GLU A 159 -15.68 2.28 -1.30
N LYS A 160 -15.21 1.51 -2.30
CA LYS A 160 -15.32 0.03 -2.28
C LYS A 160 -14.51 -0.59 -1.16
N LEU A 161 -13.30 -0.09 -0.94
CA LEU A 161 -12.46 -0.43 0.19
C LEU A 161 -13.19 -0.15 1.50
N HIS A 162 -13.72 1.05 1.71
CA HIS A 162 -14.41 1.44 2.93
C HIS A 162 -15.63 0.54 3.21
N ALA A 163 -16.45 0.29 2.19
CA ALA A 163 -17.61 -0.58 2.31
C ALA A 163 -17.21 -2.02 2.68
N TRP A 164 -16.16 -2.57 2.03
CA TRP A 164 -15.64 -3.90 2.34
C TRP A 164 -15.07 -3.97 3.75
N SER A 165 -14.25 -2.99 4.15
CA SER A 165 -13.64 -2.91 5.47
C SER A 165 -14.69 -2.88 6.56
N ARG A 166 -15.74 -2.05 6.41
CA ARG A 166 -16.85 -1.96 7.36
C ARG A 166 -17.59 -3.30 7.51
N GLY A 167 -17.85 -3.98 6.39
CA GLY A 167 -18.50 -5.31 6.39
C GLY A 167 -17.64 -6.42 7.01
N ASN A 168 -16.32 -6.27 6.97
CA ASN A 168 -15.35 -7.23 7.49
C ASN A 168 -14.63 -6.69 8.76
N GLY A 169 -15.23 -5.76 9.50
CA GLY A 169 -14.72 -5.34 10.81
C GLY A 169 -13.37 -4.62 10.82
N LEU A 170 -12.79 -4.28 9.66
CA LEU A 170 -11.59 -3.43 9.58
C LEU A 170 -12.02 -1.96 9.61
N VAL A 171 -11.23 -1.15 10.31
CA VAL A 171 -11.47 0.29 10.44
C VAL A 171 -10.31 1.02 9.79
N ILE A 172 -10.61 1.81 8.76
CA ILE A 172 -9.62 2.68 8.13
C ILE A 172 -9.35 3.86 9.07
N ASN A 173 -8.09 4.29 9.15
CA ASN A 173 -7.66 5.44 9.90
C ASN A 173 -7.28 6.59 8.96
N PRO A 174 -8.23 7.49 8.63
CA PRO A 174 -8.04 8.47 7.57
C PRO A 174 -6.92 9.47 7.88
N SER A 175 -6.71 9.77 9.17
CA SER A 175 -5.67 10.69 9.63
C SER A 175 -4.24 10.21 9.38
N LYS A 176 -4.07 8.90 9.16
CA LYS A 176 -2.78 8.27 8.84
C LYS A 176 -2.67 7.81 7.39
N CYS A 177 -3.74 7.95 6.60
CA CYS A 177 -3.68 7.68 5.18
C CYS A 177 -2.92 8.82 4.47
N GLU A 178 -2.13 8.47 3.47
CA GLU A 178 -1.37 9.43 2.66
C GLU A 178 -1.65 9.20 1.17
N ALA A 179 -1.64 10.27 0.37
CA ALA A 179 -1.79 10.18 -1.07
C ALA A 179 -0.70 10.97 -1.77
N ALA A 180 -0.01 10.32 -2.70
CA ALA A 180 1.16 10.87 -3.37
C ALA A 180 1.07 10.71 -4.88
N TRP A 181 1.29 11.80 -5.60
CA TRP A 181 1.35 11.86 -7.04
C TRP A 181 2.78 11.70 -7.53
N SER A 182 3.04 10.66 -8.32
CA SER A 182 4.34 10.36 -8.91
C SER A 182 4.29 10.53 -10.43
N THR A 183 5.35 11.13 -10.97
CA THR A 183 5.55 11.34 -12.40
C THR A 183 7.03 11.26 -12.72
N LEU A 184 7.38 10.52 -13.78
CA LEU A 184 8.74 10.45 -14.32
C LEU A 184 9.05 11.62 -15.27
N SER A 185 8.07 12.50 -15.51
CA SER A 185 8.27 13.70 -16.34
C SER A 185 9.26 14.65 -15.67
N THR A 186 10.10 15.30 -16.48
CA THR A 186 10.96 16.42 -16.03
C THR A 186 10.24 17.76 -16.06
N HIS A 187 9.06 17.84 -16.70
CA HIS A 187 8.21 19.02 -16.75
C HIS A 187 7.05 18.83 -15.78
N THR A 188 7.27 19.17 -14.51
CA THR A 188 6.33 18.92 -13.39
C THR A 188 5.88 20.19 -12.67
N GLU A 189 6.32 21.37 -13.09
CA GLU A 189 5.89 22.67 -12.52
C GLU A 189 4.36 22.76 -12.47
N SER A 190 3.66 22.37 -13.54
CA SER A 190 2.20 22.34 -13.58
C SER A 190 1.55 21.35 -12.60
N ASP A 191 2.28 20.31 -12.18
CA ASP A 191 1.77 19.29 -11.25
C ASP A 191 1.93 19.77 -9.79
N TYR A 192 2.93 20.62 -9.49
CA TYR A 192 3.06 21.29 -8.18
C TYR A 192 1.96 22.33 -7.95
N ASP A 193 1.59 23.10 -8.98
CA ASP A 193 0.48 24.08 -8.92
C ASP A 193 -0.91 23.45 -8.69
N ARG A 194 -0.98 22.12 -8.79
CA ARG A 194 -2.19 21.31 -8.59
C ARG A 194 -2.22 20.64 -7.22
N GLU A 195 -1.24 20.85 -6.36
CA GLU A 195 -1.26 20.31 -5.00
C GLU A 195 -2.47 20.81 -4.20
N GLY A 196 -3.08 19.90 -3.44
CA GLY A 196 -4.29 20.18 -2.67
C GLY A 196 -5.56 20.39 -3.51
N LYS A 197 -5.45 20.55 -4.84
CA LYS A 197 -6.62 20.52 -5.73
C LYS A 197 -7.07 19.07 -5.87
N TRP A 198 -8.36 18.84 -5.62
CA TRP A 198 -9.01 17.51 -5.63
C TRP A 198 -8.43 16.54 -4.58
N PRO A 199 -8.73 16.72 -3.29
CA PRO A 199 -8.36 15.72 -2.29
C PRO A 199 -9.09 14.40 -2.54
N LEU A 200 -8.48 13.30 -2.10
CA LEU A 200 -9.20 12.04 -1.99
C LEU A 200 -10.17 12.10 -0.81
N GLU A 201 -11.24 11.33 -0.88
CA GLU A 201 -12.21 11.21 0.19
C GLU A 201 -12.26 9.77 0.71
N VAL A 202 -12.07 9.63 2.02
CA VAL A 202 -12.12 8.34 2.71
C VAL A 202 -12.85 8.54 4.02
N THR A 203 -13.97 7.85 4.20
CA THR A 203 -14.80 7.92 5.44
C THR A 203 -15.26 9.34 5.80
N GLY A 204 -15.46 10.21 4.80
CA GLY A 204 -15.80 11.62 5.00
C GLY A 204 -14.61 12.51 5.40
N CYS A 205 -13.40 11.98 5.44
CA CYS A 205 -12.17 12.76 5.62
C CYS A 205 -11.50 13.01 4.27
N LYS A 206 -10.95 14.22 4.12
CA LYS A 206 -10.20 14.63 2.92
C LYS A 206 -8.71 14.33 3.10
N ILE A 207 -8.15 13.54 2.19
CA ILE A 207 -6.72 13.24 2.14
C ILE A 207 -6.10 14.08 1.01
N PRO A 208 -5.19 15.02 1.31
CA PRO A 208 -4.56 15.84 0.27
C PRO A 208 -3.65 14.99 -0.62
N VAL A 209 -3.69 15.23 -1.93
CA VAL A 209 -2.78 14.60 -2.90
C VAL A 209 -1.55 15.48 -3.10
N VAL A 210 -0.41 15.01 -2.61
CA VAL A 210 0.89 15.72 -2.63
C VAL A 210 1.75 15.19 -3.78
N THR A 211 2.50 16.04 -4.49
CA THR A 211 3.47 15.58 -5.49
C THR A 211 4.73 15.07 -4.79
N ILE A 212 5.20 13.87 -5.15
CA ILE A 212 6.47 13.35 -4.61
C ILE A 212 7.60 14.32 -5.02
N GLY A 213 8.31 14.87 -4.04
CA GLY A 213 9.38 15.87 -4.24
C GLY A 213 9.05 17.28 -3.81
N ALA A 214 7.78 17.56 -3.53
CA ALA A 214 7.37 18.79 -2.89
C ALA A 214 7.78 18.79 -1.40
N SER A 215 7.28 19.75 -0.64
CA SER A 215 7.66 20.02 0.76
C SER A 215 7.52 18.83 1.74
N ARG A 216 6.84 17.74 1.37
CA ARG A 216 6.66 16.55 2.19
C ARG A 216 7.06 15.27 1.43
N THR A 217 7.97 14.50 2.01
CA THR A 217 8.35 13.17 1.49
C THR A 217 7.38 12.10 1.96
N THR A 218 6.72 11.42 1.03
CA THR A 218 5.91 10.24 1.31
C THR A 218 6.82 9.06 1.66
N LYS A 219 6.45 8.31 2.70
CA LYS A 219 7.18 7.12 3.12
C LYS A 219 6.37 5.87 2.79
N LEU A 220 6.98 4.93 2.09
CA LEU A 220 6.42 3.61 1.84
C LEU A 220 7.22 2.59 2.65
N LEU A 221 6.58 1.91 3.61
CA LEU A 221 7.22 0.91 4.49
C LEU A 221 8.50 1.44 5.16
N GLY A 222 8.48 2.71 5.55
CA GLY A 222 9.62 3.40 6.18
C GLY A 222 10.69 3.92 5.21
N MET A 223 10.57 3.66 3.91
CA MET A 223 11.47 4.19 2.88
C MET A 223 10.95 5.51 2.32
N ASP A 224 11.81 6.53 2.29
CA ASP A 224 11.48 7.81 1.65
C ASP A 224 11.40 7.63 0.13
N LEU A 225 10.26 7.99 -0.47
CA LEU A 225 10.11 8.02 -1.92
C LEU A 225 10.62 9.36 -2.44
N ASP A 226 11.61 9.32 -3.33
CA ASP A 226 12.10 10.48 -4.06
C ASP A 226 11.39 10.61 -5.42
N PRO A 227 11.38 11.81 -6.03
CA PRO A 227 10.55 12.09 -7.23
C PRO A 227 10.86 11.20 -8.41
N ARG A 228 12.13 10.79 -8.50
CA ARG A 228 12.67 9.96 -9.57
C ARG A 228 12.76 8.49 -9.17
N LEU A 229 12.28 8.13 -7.98
CA LEU A 229 12.36 6.79 -7.40
C LEU A 229 13.79 6.21 -7.48
N THR A 230 14.81 7.05 -7.36
CA THR A 230 16.21 6.60 -7.30
C THR A 230 16.56 5.99 -5.95
N LEU A 231 15.75 6.25 -4.93
CA LEU A 231 15.90 5.75 -3.55
C LEU A 231 17.24 6.09 -2.89
N ASN A 232 18.02 7.01 -3.49
CA ASN A 232 19.35 7.37 -3.01
C ASN A 232 19.29 7.93 -1.58
N VAL A 233 18.33 8.81 -1.29
CA VAL A 233 18.16 9.39 0.04
C VAL A 233 17.85 8.31 1.09
N ALA A 234 16.96 7.37 0.75
CA ALA A 234 16.62 6.25 1.63
C ALA A 234 17.85 5.35 1.87
N ALA A 235 18.60 5.02 0.80
CA ALA A 235 19.83 4.24 0.89
C ALA A 235 20.88 4.92 1.77
N THR A 236 21.14 6.22 1.57
CA THR A 236 22.09 6.97 2.40
C THR A 236 21.67 6.99 3.87
N LYS A 237 20.39 7.25 4.16
CA LYS A 237 19.88 7.22 5.55
C LYS A 237 20.06 5.86 6.20
N GLN A 238 19.78 4.78 5.48
CA GLN A 238 19.96 3.43 5.99
C GLN A 238 21.44 3.09 6.22
N CYS A 239 22.34 3.51 5.32
CA CYS A 239 23.79 3.35 5.50
C CYS A 239 24.28 4.08 6.76
N VAL A 240 23.84 5.33 6.98
CA VAL A 240 24.20 6.10 8.18
C VAL A 240 23.67 5.43 9.44
N ALA A 241 22.38 5.05 9.46
CA ALA A 241 21.78 4.37 10.61
C ALA A 241 22.47 3.03 10.94
N THR A 242 22.86 2.28 9.91
CA THR A 242 23.59 1.02 10.06
C THR A 242 25.00 1.25 10.58
N SER A 243 25.72 2.22 10.02
CA SER A 243 27.07 2.61 10.48
C SER A 243 27.05 3.01 11.96
N GLN A 244 26.05 3.78 12.39
CA GLN A 244 25.88 4.17 13.79
C GLN A 244 25.65 2.97 14.72
N ARG A 245 24.81 2.00 14.32
CA ARG A 245 24.59 0.77 15.10
C ARG A 245 25.84 -0.10 15.20
N VAL A 246 26.62 -0.20 14.13
CA VAL A 246 27.88 -0.97 14.12
C VAL A 246 28.95 -0.29 14.97
N SER A 247 28.93 1.05 15.05
CA SER A 247 29.87 1.82 15.88
C SER A 247 29.53 1.89 17.37
N GLN A 248 28.34 1.42 17.79
CA GLN A 248 27.98 1.33 19.19
C GLN A 248 28.44 -0.03 19.75
N PRO A 249 29.33 -0.07 20.76
CA PRO A 249 29.80 -1.31 21.37
C PRO A 249 28.70 -2.05 22.14
#